data_AF-A0AAD6L9R4-F1
#
_entry.id   AF-A0AAD6L9R4-F1
#
_cell.length_a   1.000
_cell.length_b   1.000
_cell.length_c   1.000
_cell.angle_alpha   90.00
_cell.angle_beta   90.00
_cell.angle_gamma   90.00
#
_symmetry.space_group_name_H-M   'P 1'
#
loop_
_entity.id
_entity.type
_entity.pdbx_description
1 polymer ?
#
loop_
_entity_poly.entity_id
_entity_poly.type
_entity_poly.pdbx_seq_one_letter_code
_entity_poly.pdbx_strand_id
1 'polypeptide(L)'
;MKITNFLVLSFLLFAFTATSIFPRAVHAEAVIDAFGDEVKAGDRYIIGAASNDFAVTATSPIICNSDVVFSPMSNGLPVIFSKVVESNDSVINEDSYLNVDFVAPSCRMAGVSTMWKIELRLTARGFVVTTGGVAGLNRFTITKYEGGNNLYQLSYCPISEPICECSCVPLGNVVNRLAPSTIPFPVVFIPADRITKFAVLSFLLFAFTATSIFPHAVHAQDPEAVIDVNGNEVTADARYFIRAASDDNTTTLAVSATSRIICNSDVILSSMSNGLPVTFSSPVGESGDGVIREDSYLNVNFDAATCRMAGVSTMWKTELTPTMRGFVVTTGGVDGLNRFKITKYEGGNNLYQLSYCPISDPMCECSCACVPLGNVVDRLAPSTIPFPVVFEPVADQSS
;
A
#
# COMPACT_ATOMS: atom_id res chain seq x y z
N MET A 1 41.49 -65.39 -27.64
CA MET A 1 42.33 -65.82 -26.50
C MET A 1 43.47 -64.81 -26.33
N LYS A 2 43.51 -64.18 -25.14
CA LYS A 2 44.63 -63.52 -24.41
C LYS A 2 45.55 -62.52 -25.14
N ILE A 3 45.50 -61.23 -24.80
CA ILE A 3 46.09 -60.49 -23.64
C ILE A 3 47.56 -60.14 -23.87
N THR A 4 47.88 -58.83 -23.85
CA THR A 4 48.87 -58.17 -22.96
C THR A 4 48.81 -56.64 -23.18
N ASN A 5 48.22 -55.86 -22.26
CA ASN A 5 48.84 -55.18 -21.11
C ASN A 5 49.91 -54.12 -21.45
N PHE A 6 49.64 -52.85 -21.13
CA PHE A 6 50.58 -51.99 -20.39
C PHE A 6 49.86 -50.77 -19.74
N LEU A 7 50.02 -50.66 -18.40
CA LEU A 7 50.06 -49.49 -17.47
C LEU A 7 49.56 -48.10 -17.96
N VAL A 8 48.94 -47.19 -17.19
CA VAL A 8 48.80 -46.96 -15.74
C VAL A 8 47.89 -45.73 -15.52
N LEU A 9 47.46 -45.57 -14.26
CA LEU A 9 47.08 -44.32 -13.57
C LEU A 9 45.58 -44.08 -13.32
N SER A 10 45.20 -44.52 -12.13
CA SER A 10 44.05 -44.06 -11.35
C SER A 10 44.12 -42.54 -11.15
N PHE A 11 43.10 -41.81 -11.62
CA PHE A 11 42.77 -40.47 -11.13
C PHE A 11 41.37 -40.53 -10.54
N LEU A 12 41.31 -40.71 -9.22
CA LEU A 12 40.17 -40.30 -8.40
C LEU A 12 39.96 -38.80 -8.63
N LEU A 13 38.91 -38.44 -9.37
CA LEU A 13 38.37 -37.08 -9.34
C LEU A 13 37.71 -36.89 -7.97
N PHE A 14 38.48 -36.39 -7.02
CA PHE A 14 37.95 -35.71 -5.84
C PHE A 14 37.11 -34.54 -6.35
N ALA A 15 35.79 -34.69 -6.33
CA ALA A 15 34.89 -33.55 -6.37
C ALA A 15 35.10 -32.78 -5.05
N PHE A 16 35.85 -31.69 -5.11
CA PHE A 16 35.86 -30.70 -4.05
C PHE A 16 34.46 -30.10 -3.97
N THR A 17 33.63 -30.59 -3.05
CA THR A 17 32.49 -29.82 -2.54
C THR A 17 33.06 -28.68 -1.71
N ALA A 18 33.46 -27.60 -2.38
CA ALA A 18 33.61 -26.33 -1.70
C ALA A 18 32.20 -25.87 -1.33
N THR A 19 31.73 -26.27 -0.14
CA THR A 19 30.68 -25.54 0.56
C THR A 19 31.27 -24.18 0.88
N SER A 20 31.09 -23.25 -0.06
CA SER A 20 31.30 -21.82 0.13
C SER A 20 30.35 -21.39 1.24
N ILE A 21 30.87 -21.31 2.46
CA ILE A 21 30.28 -20.57 3.57
C ILE A 21 30.63 -19.09 3.33
N PHE A 22 29.99 -18.52 2.32
CA PHE A 22 29.82 -17.08 2.19
C PHE A 22 28.30 -16.88 2.13
N PRO A 23 27.73 -15.92 2.88
CA PRO A 23 26.34 -15.55 2.68
C PRO A 23 26.21 -15.12 1.21
N ARG A 24 25.52 -15.96 0.43
CA ARG A 24 25.23 -15.69 -0.97
C ARG A 24 24.42 -14.39 -0.95
N ALA A 25 24.99 -13.31 -1.50
CA ALA A 25 24.17 -12.18 -1.91
C ALA A 25 23.07 -12.77 -2.80
N VAL A 26 21.82 -12.58 -2.40
CA VAL A 26 20.65 -12.97 -3.20
C VAL A 26 20.68 -12.11 -4.46
N HIS A 27 21.40 -12.56 -5.48
CA HIS A 27 21.25 -12.04 -6.82
C HIS A 27 19.89 -12.52 -7.31
N ALA A 28 18.92 -11.62 -7.38
CA ALA A 28 17.67 -11.86 -8.09
C ALA A 28 17.99 -12.30 -9.53
N GLU A 29 17.42 -13.41 -9.97
CA GLU A 29 17.64 -13.95 -11.31
C GLU A 29 16.87 -13.15 -12.37
N ALA A 30 17.35 -13.15 -13.62
CA ALA A 30 16.66 -12.45 -14.70
C ALA A 30 15.35 -13.17 -15.07
N VAL A 31 14.29 -12.40 -15.33
CA VAL A 31 13.06 -12.90 -15.93
C VAL A 31 13.30 -13.18 -17.41
N ILE A 32 12.93 -14.37 -17.87
CA ILE A 32 13.19 -14.86 -19.22
C ILE A 32 11.86 -14.93 -19.98
N ASP A 33 11.87 -14.46 -21.21
CA ASP A 33 10.73 -14.52 -22.10
C ASP A 33 10.52 -15.92 -22.68
N ALA A 34 9.42 -16.09 -23.40
CA ALA A 34 9.06 -17.40 -23.95
C ALA A 34 9.99 -17.89 -25.08
N PHE A 35 10.95 -17.08 -25.52
CA PHE A 35 12.00 -17.43 -26.49
C PHE A 35 13.37 -17.64 -25.85
N GLY A 36 13.51 -17.46 -24.54
CA GLY A 36 14.77 -17.61 -23.82
C GLY A 36 15.59 -16.32 -23.71
N ASP A 37 15.05 -15.18 -24.16
CA ASP A 37 15.70 -13.88 -24.07
C ASP A 37 15.31 -13.18 -22.74
N GLU A 38 16.17 -12.33 -22.19
CA GLU A 38 15.86 -11.57 -20.96
C GLU A 38 14.75 -10.53 -21.20
N VAL A 39 13.80 -10.44 -20.26
CA VAL A 39 12.75 -9.41 -20.26
C VAL A 39 13.37 -8.06 -19.88
N LYS A 40 13.06 -7.01 -20.64
CA LYS A 40 13.64 -5.66 -20.47
C LYS A 40 12.59 -4.60 -20.18
N ALA A 41 12.96 -3.65 -19.32
CA ALA A 41 12.19 -2.45 -19.08
C ALA A 41 12.06 -1.61 -20.36
N GLY A 42 10.87 -1.07 -20.62
CA GLY A 42 10.58 -0.27 -21.83
C GLY A 42 10.18 -1.09 -23.06
N ASP A 43 10.54 -2.37 -23.14
CA ASP A 43 10.15 -3.26 -24.23
C ASP A 43 8.69 -3.73 -24.08
N ARG A 44 8.10 -4.17 -25.21
CA ARG A 44 6.68 -4.52 -25.30
C ARG A 44 6.48 -6.03 -25.23
N TYR A 45 5.70 -6.47 -24.25
CA TYR A 45 5.40 -7.89 -24.05
C TYR A 45 3.89 -8.14 -23.98
N ILE A 46 3.45 -9.29 -24.46
CA ILE A 46 2.14 -9.86 -24.13
C ILE A 46 2.34 -10.77 -22.93
N ILE A 47 1.49 -10.61 -21.92
CA ILE A 47 1.42 -11.55 -20.79
C ILE A 47 0.44 -12.64 -21.18
N GLY A 48 0.96 -13.79 -21.56
CA GLY A 48 0.19 -14.97 -21.93
C GLY A 48 -0.04 -15.89 -20.73
N ALA A 49 -1.19 -16.55 -20.69
CA ALA A 49 -1.42 -17.71 -19.84
C ALA A 49 -0.49 -18.85 -20.26
N ALA A 50 0.01 -19.64 -19.30
CA ALA A 50 0.76 -20.86 -19.62
C ALA A 50 -0.02 -21.86 -20.51
N SER A 51 -1.37 -21.81 -20.48
CA SER A 51 -2.23 -22.62 -21.36
C SER A 51 -2.30 -22.12 -22.80
N ASN A 52 -1.68 -20.98 -23.12
CA ASN A 52 -1.68 -20.30 -24.43
C ASN A 52 -3.05 -19.87 -24.99
N ASP A 53 -4.15 -20.21 -24.32
CA ASP A 53 -5.49 -19.82 -24.76
C ASP A 53 -5.83 -18.37 -24.45
N PHE A 54 -5.21 -17.81 -23.41
CA PHE A 54 -5.56 -16.49 -22.90
C PHE A 54 -4.35 -15.56 -22.82
N ALA A 55 -4.59 -14.27 -23.04
CA ALA A 55 -3.67 -13.20 -22.76
C ALA A 55 -4.35 -12.17 -21.85
N VAL A 56 -3.51 -11.44 -21.12
CA VAL A 56 -3.97 -10.28 -20.37
C VAL A 56 -4.37 -9.17 -21.34
N THR A 57 -5.56 -8.61 -21.10
CA THR A 57 -6.13 -7.49 -21.85
C THR A 57 -6.97 -6.60 -20.91
N ALA A 58 -7.68 -5.63 -21.48
CA ALA A 58 -8.57 -4.74 -20.75
C ALA A 58 -10.04 -4.96 -21.15
N THR A 59 -10.98 -4.72 -20.24
CA THR A 59 -12.43 -4.87 -20.51
C THR A 59 -13.00 -3.86 -21.49
N SER A 60 -12.39 -2.68 -21.63
CA SER A 60 -12.86 -1.63 -22.54
C SER A 60 -11.85 -1.37 -23.66
N PRO A 61 -12.30 -1.10 -24.90
CA PRO A 61 -11.42 -0.70 -26.01
C PRO A 61 -10.70 0.62 -25.75
N ILE A 62 -11.29 1.49 -24.91
CA ILE A 62 -10.70 2.77 -24.52
C ILE A 62 -9.57 2.54 -23.50
N ILE A 63 -9.53 1.37 -22.82
CA ILE A 63 -8.52 0.90 -21.85
C ILE A 63 -8.41 1.78 -20.60
N CYS A 64 -8.76 3.07 -20.67
CA CYS A 64 -8.68 4.00 -19.55
C CYS A 64 -9.72 3.65 -18.46
N ASN A 65 -9.26 3.42 -17.22
CA ASN A 65 -10.06 2.95 -16.08
C ASN A 65 -10.79 1.60 -16.32
N SER A 66 -10.16 0.70 -17.06
CA SER A 66 -10.66 -0.64 -17.35
C SER A 66 -10.11 -1.68 -16.39
N ASP A 67 -10.86 -2.77 -16.24
CA ASP A 67 -10.39 -3.93 -15.49
C ASP A 67 -9.42 -4.74 -16.35
N VAL A 68 -8.40 -5.29 -15.72
CA VAL A 68 -7.44 -6.19 -16.34
C VAL A 68 -8.04 -7.60 -16.33
N VAL A 69 -8.16 -8.20 -17.51
CA VAL A 69 -8.88 -9.45 -17.72
C VAL A 69 -8.11 -10.43 -18.58
N PHE A 70 -8.44 -11.70 -18.46
CA PHE A 70 -7.99 -12.75 -19.35
C PHE A 70 -8.99 -12.89 -20.50
N SER A 71 -8.49 -12.77 -21.73
CA SER A 71 -9.25 -12.92 -22.98
C SER A 71 -8.48 -13.82 -23.92
N PRO A 72 -9.09 -14.41 -24.97
CA PRO A 72 -8.36 -15.15 -25.98
C PRO A 72 -7.06 -14.44 -26.42
N MET A 73 -5.98 -15.21 -26.61
CA MET A 73 -4.64 -14.71 -26.91
C MET A 73 -4.60 -13.66 -28.04
N SER A 74 -5.48 -13.79 -29.05
CA SER A 74 -5.64 -12.83 -30.16
C SER A 74 -5.95 -11.39 -29.72
N ASN A 75 -6.50 -11.22 -28.52
CA ASN A 75 -6.93 -9.95 -27.95
C ASN A 75 -5.96 -9.42 -26.89
N GLY A 76 -4.81 -10.07 -26.70
CA GLY A 76 -3.79 -9.64 -25.75
C GLY A 76 -3.31 -8.23 -26.05
N LEU A 77 -3.21 -7.39 -25.02
CA LEU A 77 -2.69 -6.04 -25.16
C LEU A 77 -1.23 -6.01 -24.71
N PRO A 78 -0.33 -5.36 -25.47
CA PRO A 78 1.05 -5.23 -25.06
C PRO A 78 1.17 -4.39 -23.80
N VAL A 79 2.00 -4.86 -22.88
CA VAL A 79 2.42 -4.16 -21.67
C VAL A 79 3.87 -3.72 -21.77
N ILE A 80 4.23 -2.71 -20.98
CA ILE A 80 5.60 -2.28 -20.72
C ILE A 80 5.85 -2.37 -19.22
N PHE A 81 7.04 -2.83 -18.84
CA PHE A 81 7.52 -2.79 -17.47
C PHE A 81 8.42 -1.57 -17.26
N SER A 82 8.26 -0.91 -16.12
CA SER A 82 9.21 0.12 -15.64
C SER A 82 9.64 -0.21 -14.21
N LYS A 83 10.93 -0.07 -13.91
CA LYS A 83 11.44 -0.27 -12.55
C LYS A 83 11.00 0.89 -11.66
N VAL A 84 10.53 0.59 -10.46
CA VAL A 84 10.12 1.60 -9.47
C VAL A 84 11.33 2.36 -8.92
N VAL A 85 12.47 1.67 -8.77
CA VAL A 85 13.76 2.28 -8.42
C VAL A 85 14.58 2.45 -9.70
N GLU A 86 15.03 3.67 -9.98
CA GLU A 86 15.83 3.95 -11.16
C GLU A 86 17.15 3.17 -11.12
N SER A 87 17.43 2.44 -12.21
CA SER A 87 18.68 1.72 -12.40
C SER A 87 19.10 1.80 -13.86
N ASN A 88 20.41 1.88 -14.12
CA ASN A 88 20.95 1.85 -15.49
C ASN A 88 20.80 0.49 -16.17
N ASP A 89 20.50 -0.56 -15.40
CA ASP A 89 20.21 -1.87 -15.94
C ASP A 89 18.77 -1.94 -16.43
N SER A 90 18.59 -2.36 -17.69
CA SER A 90 17.27 -2.54 -18.30
C SER A 90 16.65 -3.91 -18.01
N VAL A 91 17.44 -4.89 -17.56
CA VAL A 91 16.96 -6.26 -17.32
C VAL A 91 15.99 -6.31 -16.14
N ILE A 92 14.85 -6.95 -16.33
CA ILE A 92 13.88 -7.19 -15.26
C ILE A 92 14.31 -8.44 -14.51
N ASN A 93 14.64 -8.26 -13.22
CA ASN A 93 14.99 -9.36 -12.34
C ASN A 93 13.78 -9.77 -11.50
N GLU A 94 13.75 -11.03 -11.07
CA GLU A 94 12.76 -11.54 -10.12
C GLU A 94 12.73 -10.67 -8.85
N ASP A 95 11.57 -10.58 -8.20
CA ASP A 95 11.33 -9.77 -7.00
C ASP A 95 11.61 -8.26 -7.13
N SER A 96 11.98 -7.78 -8.32
CA SER A 96 12.11 -6.35 -8.59
C SER A 96 10.73 -5.70 -8.54
N TYR A 97 10.65 -4.52 -7.90
CA TYR A 97 9.41 -3.75 -7.89
C TYR A 97 9.23 -3.01 -9.21
N LEU A 98 8.12 -3.30 -9.89
CA LEU A 98 7.80 -2.82 -11.22
C LEU A 98 6.47 -2.05 -11.21
N ASN A 99 6.37 -1.05 -12.07
CA ASN A 99 5.07 -0.62 -12.59
C ASN A 99 4.80 -1.38 -13.90
N VAL A 100 3.52 -1.68 -14.15
CA VAL A 100 3.04 -2.36 -15.36
C VAL A 100 2.05 -1.44 -16.07
N ASP A 101 2.26 -1.19 -17.36
CA ASP A 101 1.45 -0.27 -18.15
C ASP A 101 0.99 -0.93 -19.44
N PHE A 102 -0.29 -0.81 -19.80
CA PHE A 102 -0.70 -1.10 -21.18
C PHE A 102 -0.18 -0.03 -22.14
N VAL A 103 0.22 -0.44 -23.34
CA VAL A 103 0.57 0.47 -24.42
C VAL A 103 -0.71 1.01 -25.08
N ALA A 104 -1.29 2.08 -24.53
CA ALA A 104 -2.44 2.78 -25.13
C ALA A 104 -2.14 4.28 -25.37
N PRO A 105 -1.75 4.67 -26.61
CA PRO A 105 -1.44 6.06 -26.93
C PRO A 105 -2.63 7.03 -26.73
N SER A 106 -3.86 6.52 -26.88
CA SER A 106 -5.11 7.30 -26.74
C SER A 106 -5.37 7.79 -25.32
N CYS A 107 -5.12 6.97 -24.29
CA CYS A 107 -5.31 7.38 -22.89
C CYS A 107 -4.32 8.47 -22.47
N ARG A 108 -3.08 8.40 -22.97
CA ARG A 108 -2.05 9.41 -22.66
C ARG A 108 -2.45 10.80 -23.15
N MET A 109 -3.14 10.91 -24.30
CA MET A 109 -3.64 12.19 -24.80
C MET A 109 -4.80 12.76 -23.96
N ALA A 110 -5.56 11.89 -23.29
CA ALA A 110 -6.63 12.26 -22.37
C ALA A 110 -6.15 12.53 -20.93
N GLY A 111 -4.84 12.45 -20.68
CA GLY A 111 -4.27 12.60 -19.33
C GLY A 111 -4.58 11.44 -18.38
N VAL A 112 -5.03 10.29 -18.90
CA VAL A 112 -5.36 9.11 -18.09
C VAL A 112 -4.25 8.08 -18.19
N SER A 113 -3.83 7.57 -17.03
CA SER A 113 -2.80 6.53 -16.94
C SER A 113 -3.34 5.15 -17.35
N THR A 114 -2.52 4.36 -18.02
CA THR A 114 -2.78 2.93 -18.27
C THR A 114 -2.05 2.02 -17.30
N MET A 115 -1.37 2.62 -16.32
CA MET A 115 -0.67 1.91 -15.28
C MET A 115 -1.64 1.08 -14.45
N TRP A 116 -1.20 -0.10 -14.07
CA TRP A 116 -1.98 -1.00 -13.26
C TRP A 116 -2.06 -0.53 -11.81
N LYS A 117 -3.21 -0.76 -11.18
CA LYS A 117 -3.47 -0.56 -9.76
C LYS A 117 -4.45 -1.63 -9.26
N ILE A 118 -4.51 -1.83 -7.94
CA ILE A 118 -5.57 -2.62 -7.33
C ILE A 118 -6.75 -1.71 -6.99
N GLU A 119 -7.97 -2.15 -7.31
CA GLU A 119 -9.20 -1.42 -6.99
C GLU A 119 -10.30 -2.40 -6.53
N LEU A 120 -11.09 -1.99 -5.53
CA LEU A 120 -12.26 -2.74 -5.10
C LEU A 120 -13.37 -2.62 -6.17
N ARG A 121 -13.76 -3.75 -6.77
CA ARG A 121 -14.89 -3.79 -7.70
C ARG A 121 -16.05 -4.55 -7.08
N LEU A 122 -17.13 -3.84 -6.79
CA LEU A 122 -18.38 -4.44 -6.29
C LEU A 122 -18.92 -5.51 -7.24
N THR A 123 -18.72 -5.35 -8.56
CA THR A 123 -19.10 -6.32 -9.59
C THR A 123 -18.31 -7.62 -9.52
N ALA A 124 -17.08 -7.58 -9.01
CA ALA A 124 -16.23 -8.75 -8.80
C ALA A 124 -16.28 -9.27 -7.36
N ARG A 125 -17.04 -8.60 -6.48
CA ARG A 125 -17.11 -8.87 -5.03
C ARG A 125 -15.72 -8.97 -4.39
N GLY A 126 -14.79 -8.14 -4.83
CA GLY A 126 -13.40 -8.19 -4.39
C GLY A 126 -12.50 -7.22 -5.12
N PHE A 127 -11.23 -7.26 -4.76
CA PHE A 127 -10.17 -6.47 -5.38
C PHE A 127 -9.79 -7.07 -6.72
N VAL A 128 -9.57 -6.23 -7.72
CA VAL A 128 -9.10 -6.64 -9.04
C VAL A 128 -8.05 -5.65 -9.54
N VAL A 129 -7.20 -6.09 -10.45
CA VAL A 129 -6.27 -5.20 -11.14
C VAL A 129 -7.05 -4.38 -12.16
N THR A 130 -6.84 -3.07 -12.14
CA THR A 130 -7.44 -2.09 -13.05
C THR A 130 -6.37 -1.13 -13.58
N THR A 131 -6.69 -0.39 -14.63
CA THR A 131 -5.83 0.69 -15.14
C THR A 131 -6.12 2.03 -14.46
N GLY A 132 -5.22 3.01 -14.59
CA GLY A 132 -5.37 4.33 -13.98
C GLY A 132 -4.52 4.53 -12.72
N GLY A 133 -3.53 3.66 -12.51
CA GLY A 133 -2.56 3.74 -11.44
C GLY A 133 -1.59 4.92 -11.58
N VAL A 134 -0.89 5.19 -10.49
CA VAL A 134 0.14 6.23 -10.36
C VAL A 134 1.50 5.57 -10.12
N ALA A 135 2.53 6.09 -10.80
CA ALA A 135 3.89 5.57 -10.72
C ALA A 135 4.42 5.58 -9.29
N GLY A 136 5.04 4.49 -8.87
CA GLY A 136 5.61 4.35 -7.53
C GLY A 136 4.58 4.10 -6.42
N LEU A 137 3.27 4.24 -6.70
CA LEU A 137 2.18 3.89 -5.77
C LEU A 137 1.63 2.47 -5.99
N ASN A 138 1.97 1.84 -7.11
CA ASN A 138 1.52 0.49 -7.46
C ASN A 138 2.74 -0.36 -7.80
N ARG A 139 3.08 -1.31 -6.93
CA ARG A 139 4.28 -2.14 -7.08
C ARG A 139 3.86 -3.56 -7.40
N PHE A 140 4.37 -4.09 -8.49
CA PHE A 140 4.21 -5.49 -8.87
C PHE A 140 5.57 -6.17 -8.87
N THR A 141 5.60 -7.46 -8.58
CA THR A 141 6.79 -8.29 -8.73
C THR A 141 6.49 -9.48 -9.63
N ILE A 142 7.57 -10.00 -10.22
CA ILE A 142 7.54 -11.22 -11.02
C ILE A 142 8.42 -12.23 -10.28
N THR A 143 7.93 -13.43 -10.07
CA THR A 143 8.67 -14.54 -9.45
C THR A 143 8.44 -15.81 -10.24
N LYS A 144 9.38 -16.76 -10.18
CA LYS A 144 9.16 -18.09 -10.76
C LYS A 144 7.93 -18.77 -10.15
N TYR A 145 7.15 -19.39 -11.02
CA TYR A 145 6.01 -20.21 -10.62
C TYR A 145 6.51 -21.61 -10.22
N GLU A 146 6.17 -22.06 -9.01
CA GLU A 146 6.57 -23.38 -8.53
C GLU A 146 5.96 -24.50 -9.41
N GLY A 147 6.82 -25.34 -9.98
CA GLY A 147 6.41 -26.49 -10.80
C GLY A 147 6.39 -26.26 -12.32
N GLY A 148 6.84 -25.09 -12.80
CA GLY A 148 6.95 -24.81 -14.24
C GLY A 148 8.33 -24.28 -14.66
N ASN A 149 8.92 -24.84 -15.71
CA ASN A 149 10.12 -24.25 -16.33
C ASN A 149 9.72 -22.98 -17.09
N ASN A 150 10.37 -21.84 -16.79
CA ASN A 150 10.12 -20.53 -17.41
C ASN A 150 8.65 -20.06 -17.32
N LEU A 151 7.93 -20.52 -16.30
CA LEU A 151 6.63 -19.96 -15.92
C LEU A 151 6.83 -19.00 -14.76
N TYR A 152 6.09 -17.91 -14.77
CA TYR A 152 6.16 -16.88 -13.75
C TYR A 152 4.80 -16.67 -13.12
N GLN A 153 4.80 -16.08 -11.93
CA GLN A 153 3.62 -15.51 -11.31
C GLN A 153 3.83 -14.02 -11.11
N LEU A 154 2.74 -13.28 -11.25
CA LEU A 154 2.69 -11.86 -10.91
C LEU A 154 2.16 -11.73 -9.49
N SER A 155 2.77 -10.87 -8.70
CA SER A 155 2.28 -10.52 -7.37
C SER A 155 2.12 -9.02 -7.28
N TYR A 156 1.09 -8.58 -6.56
CA TYR A 156 0.94 -7.19 -6.13
C TYR A 156 1.62 -7.02 -4.78
N CYS A 157 2.49 -6.04 -4.64
CA CYS A 157 3.17 -5.71 -3.41
C CYS A 157 2.61 -4.38 -2.87
N PRO A 158 1.77 -4.42 -1.83
CA PRO A 158 1.27 -3.22 -1.20
C PRO A 158 2.41 -2.32 -0.72
N ILE A 159 2.16 -1.01 -0.73
CA ILE A 159 3.09 -0.07 -0.09
C ILE A 159 2.69 0.03 1.37
N SER A 160 3.61 -0.36 2.24
CA SER A 160 3.50 -0.13 3.67
C SER A 160 4.50 0.92 4.12
N GLU A 161 4.10 1.73 5.09
CA GLU A 161 5.04 2.49 5.90
C GLU A 161 5.98 1.52 6.64
N PRO A 162 7.23 1.88 6.97
CA PRO A 162 8.23 0.98 7.58
C PRO A 162 7.83 0.36 8.93
N ILE A 163 6.71 0.79 9.50
CA ILE A 163 6.10 0.23 10.71
C ILE A 163 5.18 -0.98 10.41
N CYS A 164 4.90 -1.26 9.13
CA CYS A 164 4.15 -2.42 8.68
C CYS A 164 4.95 -3.12 7.57
N GLU A 165 5.09 -4.44 7.65
CA GLU A 165 5.73 -5.25 6.62
C GLU A 165 4.65 -6.02 5.87
N CYS A 166 4.26 -5.54 4.69
CA CYS A 166 3.26 -6.22 3.87
C CYS A 166 3.92 -7.24 2.95
N SER A 167 3.40 -8.46 2.94
CA SER A 167 3.79 -9.47 1.97
C SER A 167 3.15 -9.20 0.62
N CYS A 168 3.87 -9.52 -0.46
CA CYS A 168 3.29 -9.47 -1.80
C CYS A 168 2.21 -10.56 -1.95
N VAL A 169 1.08 -10.19 -2.54
CA VAL A 169 -0.06 -11.07 -2.76
C VAL A 169 -0.04 -11.58 -4.20
N PRO A 170 -0.01 -12.90 -4.43
CA PRO A 170 -0.05 -13.46 -5.77
C PRO A 170 -1.35 -13.11 -6.51
N LEU A 171 -1.23 -12.92 -7.83
CA LEU A 171 -2.35 -12.62 -8.71
C LEU A 171 -2.76 -13.87 -9.49
N GLY A 172 -4.06 -14.08 -9.58
CA GLY A 172 -4.70 -15.19 -10.26
C GLY A 172 -5.84 -14.77 -11.18
N ASN A 173 -6.46 -15.75 -11.83
CA ASN A 173 -7.67 -15.57 -12.62
C ASN A 173 -8.91 -15.77 -11.75
N VAL A 174 -9.59 -14.69 -11.39
CA VAL A 174 -10.84 -14.70 -10.63
C VAL A 174 -11.97 -14.20 -11.55
N VAL A 175 -12.78 -15.13 -12.05
CA VAL A 175 -13.90 -14.81 -12.98
C VAL A 175 -13.43 -14.01 -14.22
N ASN A 176 -12.37 -14.49 -14.88
CA ASN A 176 -11.70 -13.85 -16.02
C ASN A 176 -11.03 -12.50 -15.70
N ARG A 177 -10.86 -12.14 -14.44
CA ARG A 177 -10.19 -10.91 -14.01
C ARG A 177 -8.86 -11.26 -13.35
N LEU A 178 -7.83 -10.46 -13.62
CA LEU A 178 -6.59 -10.54 -12.87
C LEU A 178 -6.84 -9.95 -11.48
N ALA A 179 -6.71 -10.76 -10.44
CA ALA A 179 -7.07 -10.40 -9.08
C ALA A 179 -6.22 -11.14 -8.05
N PRO A 180 -6.09 -10.62 -6.82
CA PRO A 180 -5.49 -11.33 -5.70
C PRO A 180 -6.08 -12.73 -5.53
N SER A 181 -5.22 -13.74 -5.44
CA SER A 181 -5.63 -15.14 -5.40
C SER A 181 -4.60 -15.98 -4.65
N THR A 182 -5.08 -16.94 -3.85
CA THR A 182 -4.23 -17.97 -3.24
C THR A 182 -3.72 -19.00 -4.25
N ILE A 183 -4.33 -19.02 -5.44
CA ILE A 183 -3.89 -19.83 -6.59
C ILE A 183 -3.36 -18.84 -7.63
N PRO A 184 -2.04 -18.64 -7.73
CA PRO A 184 -1.46 -17.77 -8.74
C PRO A 184 -1.74 -18.32 -10.13
N PHE A 185 -1.93 -17.41 -11.09
CA PHE A 185 -2.11 -17.81 -12.48
C PHE A 185 -0.76 -17.81 -13.19
N PRO A 186 -0.25 -18.96 -13.66
CA PRO A 186 1.06 -19.03 -14.30
C PRO A 186 1.04 -18.32 -15.65
N VAL A 187 2.01 -17.44 -15.85
CA VAL A 187 2.16 -16.60 -17.04
C VAL A 187 3.51 -16.76 -17.71
N VAL A 188 3.54 -16.41 -19.00
CA VAL A 188 4.74 -16.28 -19.82
C VAL A 188 4.77 -14.90 -20.48
N PHE A 189 5.97 -14.38 -20.73
CA PHE A 189 6.16 -13.10 -21.42
C PHE A 189 6.52 -13.36 -22.88
N ILE A 190 5.75 -12.79 -23.80
CA ILE A 190 5.94 -12.97 -25.25
C ILE A 190 6.24 -11.60 -25.86
N PRO A 191 7.43 -11.36 -26.45
CA PRO A 191 7.71 -10.14 -27.19
C PRO A 191 6.63 -9.84 -28.23
N ALA A 192 6.09 -8.62 -28.20
CA ALA A 192 4.92 -8.25 -29.00
C ALA A 192 5.18 -8.29 -30.52
N ASP A 193 6.43 -8.20 -30.95
CA ASP A 193 6.89 -8.32 -32.34
C ASP A 193 7.00 -9.78 -32.83
N ARG A 194 6.94 -10.76 -31.93
CA ARG A 194 7.13 -12.19 -32.23
C ARG A 194 5.87 -13.05 -32.07
N ILE A 195 4.71 -12.44 -31.79
CA ILE A 195 3.42 -13.14 -31.55
C ILE A 195 3.07 -14.13 -32.67
N THR A 196 3.34 -13.80 -33.93
CA THR A 196 3.01 -14.66 -35.10
C THR A 196 3.76 -16.00 -35.12
N LYS A 197 4.89 -16.12 -34.41
CA LYS A 197 5.66 -17.37 -34.28
C LYS A 197 5.18 -18.25 -33.11
N PHE A 198 4.47 -17.66 -32.14
CA PHE A 198 4.04 -18.33 -30.91
C PHE A 198 2.75 -19.16 -31.12
N ALA A 199 1.86 -18.71 -32.02
CA ALA A 199 0.61 -19.38 -32.34
C ALA A 199 0.75 -20.76 -33.03
N VAL A 200 1.98 -21.17 -33.40
CA VAL A 200 2.25 -22.44 -34.09
C VAL A 200 2.66 -23.56 -33.12
N LEU A 201 2.87 -23.27 -31.83
CA LEU A 201 3.48 -24.22 -30.90
C LEU A 201 2.70 -24.40 -29.59
N SER A 202 1.46 -24.90 -29.61
CA SER A 202 0.98 -25.78 -28.51
C SER A 202 -0.38 -26.42 -28.79
N PHE A 203 -0.39 -27.76 -28.79
CA PHE A 203 -1.55 -28.61 -28.51
C PHE A 203 -1.09 -29.53 -27.37
N LEU A 204 -1.93 -29.70 -26.34
CA LEU A 204 -1.82 -30.59 -25.16
C LEU A 204 -1.43 -29.89 -23.84
N LEU A 205 -2.38 -29.74 -22.90
CA LEU A 205 -2.47 -30.49 -21.62
C LEU A 205 -3.51 -29.89 -20.62
N PHE A 206 -4.45 -30.75 -20.23
CA PHE A 206 -5.23 -30.93 -18.97
C PHE A 206 -6.07 -29.84 -18.25
N ALA A 207 -7.23 -30.33 -17.77
CA ALA A 207 -8.27 -29.67 -16.98
C ALA A 207 -8.25 -30.13 -15.50
N PHE A 208 -8.61 -29.25 -14.54
CA PHE A 208 -8.98 -29.62 -13.17
C PHE A 208 -10.03 -28.66 -12.57
N THR A 209 -10.95 -29.22 -11.77
CA THR A 209 -12.14 -28.59 -11.17
C THR A 209 -11.91 -28.15 -9.71
N ALA A 210 -12.59 -27.09 -9.26
CA ALA A 210 -12.47 -26.51 -7.90
C ALA A 210 -13.78 -26.61 -7.09
N THR A 211 -13.68 -26.72 -5.75
CA THR A 211 -14.79 -26.50 -4.80
C THR A 211 -14.31 -25.68 -3.60
N SER A 212 -15.08 -24.66 -3.21
CA SER A 212 -14.80 -23.69 -2.14
C SER A 212 -15.87 -23.72 -1.03
N ILE A 213 -15.48 -23.48 0.22
CA ILE A 213 -16.38 -23.19 1.37
C ILE A 213 -15.75 -22.07 2.22
N PHE A 214 -16.54 -21.05 2.60
CA PHE A 214 -16.20 -20.02 3.61
C PHE A 214 -17.33 -19.88 4.65
N PRO A 215 -17.07 -19.55 5.93
CA PRO A 215 -18.10 -19.21 6.92
C PRO A 215 -18.30 -17.69 7.12
N HIS A 216 -19.41 -17.34 7.79
CA HIS A 216 -20.00 -16.00 7.99
C HIS A 216 -19.41 -15.22 9.21
N ALA A 217 -19.55 -13.89 9.19
CA ALA A 217 -19.12 -12.94 10.24
C ALA A 217 -20.26 -12.52 11.22
N VAL A 218 -19.88 -12.05 12.41
CA VAL A 218 -20.74 -11.64 13.55
C VAL A 218 -20.68 -10.11 13.74
N HIS A 219 -21.79 -9.49 14.15
CA HIS A 219 -21.92 -8.04 14.44
C HIS A 219 -21.32 -7.63 15.80
N ALA A 220 -20.61 -6.50 15.85
CA ALA A 220 -20.07 -5.86 17.06
C ALA A 220 -20.97 -4.70 17.55
N GLN A 221 -20.88 -4.40 18.85
CA GLN A 221 -21.60 -3.33 19.56
C GLN A 221 -21.02 -1.94 19.24
N ASP A 222 -21.86 -0.90 19.24
CA ASP A 222 -21.50 0.47 18.87
C ASP A 222 -20.60 1.15 19.94
N PRO A 223 -19.56 1.93 19.57
CA PRO A 223 -18.61 2.51 20.52
C PRO A 223 -19.17 3.70 21.33
N GLU A 224 -18.61 3.93 22.53
CA GLU A 224 -18.98 5.02 23.44
C GLU A 224 -18.59 6.41 22.90
N ALA A 225 -19.27 7.48 23.30
CA ALA A 225 -18.96 8.84 22.86
C ALA A 225 -17.75 9.43 23.61
N VAL A 226 -16.94 10.24 22.92
CA VAL A 226 -15.89 11.07 23.54
C VAL A 226 -16.55 12.26 24.23
N ILE A 227 -16.15 12.56 25.46
CA ILE A 227 -16.74 13.58 26.31
C ILE A 227 -15.75 14.73 26.55
N ASP A 228 -16.23 15.96 26.46
CA ASP A 228 -15.47 17.18 26.72
C ASP A 228 -15.32 17.45 28.24
N VAL A 229 -14.53 18.46 28.60
CA VAL A 229 -14.32 18.87 30.01
C VAL A 229 -15.60 19.33 30.74
N ASN A 230 -16.66 19.67 30.00
CA ASN A 230 -17.95 20.08 30.54
C ASN A 230 -18.94 18.91 30.68
N GLY A 231 -18.57 17.70 30.26
CA GLY A 231 -19.43 16.53 30.28
C GLY A 231 -20.33 16.36 29.05
N ASN A 232 -20.11 17.14 27.98
CA ASN A 232 -20.88 17.05 26.74
C ASN A 232 -20.14 16.20 25.70
N GLU A 233 -20.87 15.64 24.75
CA GLU A 233 -20.28 14.89 23.64
C GLU A 233 -19.43 15.79 22.73
N VAL A 234 -18.26 15.29 22.33
CA VAL A 234 -17.43 15.91 21.30
C VAL A 234 -18.08 15.69 19.93
N THR A 235 -18.18 16.75 19.13
CA THR A 235 -18.85 16.71 17.81
C THR A 235 -17.92 17.16 16.69
N ALA A 236 -18.15 16.66 15.47
CA ALA A 236 -17.28 16.88 14.31
C ALA A 236 -17.09 18.38 13.97
N ASP A 237 -18.19 19.12 13.90
CA ASP A 237 -18.17 20.52 13.43
C ASP A 237 -17.90 21.55 14.54
N ALA A 238 -17.79 21.11 15.80
CA ALA A 238 -17.46 21.99 16.92
C ALA A 238 -15.94 22.14 17.10
N ARG A 239 -15.57 23.27 17.69
CA ARG A 239 -14.16 23.66 17.88
C ARG A 239 -13.71 23.31 19.28
N TYR A 240 -12.57 22.63 19.38
CA TYR A 240 -12.00 22.23 20.66
C TYR A 240 -10.52 22.57 20.73
N PHE A 241 -10.03 22.88 21.92
CA PHE A 241 -8.60 22.79 22.22
C PHE A 241 -8.29 21.38 22.72
N ILE A 242 -7.25 20.76 22.15
CA ILE A 242 -6.67 19.53 22.70
C ILE A 242 -5.64 19.94 23.74
N ARG A 243 -5.96 19.69 25.01
CA ARG A 243 -5.20 20.13 26.17
C ARG A 243 -4.54 18.93 26.85
N ALA A 244 -3.29 19.11 27.29
CA ALA A 244 -2.62 18.15 28.15
C ALA A 244 -3.43 17.92 29.43
N ALA A 245 -3.63 16.66 29.80
CA ALA A 245 -3.96 16.35 31.18
C ALA A 245 -2.70 16.61 32.01
N SER A 246 -2.77 17.57 32.94
CA SER A 246 -1.67 17.88 33.86
C SER A 246 -2.23 18.03 35.25
N ASP A 247 -1.61 17.35 36.22
CA ASP A 247 -1.90 17.46 37.64
C ASP A 247 -1.17 18.64 38.30
N ASP A 248 -0.25 19.28 37.55
CA ASP A 248 0.69 20.26 38.07
C ASP A 248 0.25 21.67 37.64
N ASN A 249 0.01 22.54 38.63
CA ASN A 249 -0.52 23.90 38.47
C ASN A 249 0.44 24.90 37.78
N THR A 250 1.48 24.44 37.08
CA THR A 250 2.64 25.25 36.68
C THR A 250 2.56 25.77 35.25
N THR A 251 2.13 24.95 34.28
CA THR A 251 1.80 25.39 32.92
C THR A 251 0.92 24.38 32.20
N THR A 252 -0.27 24.79 31.79
CA THR A 252 -1.15 23.97 30.97
C THR A 252 -0.69 23.99 29.51
N LEU A 253 -0.37 22.82 28.95
CA LEU A 253 0.02 22.67 27.56
C LEU A 253 -1.19 22.36 26.67
N ALA A 254 -1.15 22.81 25.43
CA ALA A 254 -2.15 22.54 24.40
C ALA A 254 -1.48 22.33 23.05
N VAL A 255 -2.19 21.64 22.16
CA VAL A 255 -1.72 21.42 20.80
C VAL A 255 -1.68 22.75 20.03
N SER A 256 -0.59 22.95 19.30
CA SER A 256 -0.30 24.13 18.48
C SER A 256 0.54 23.73 17.26
N ALA A 257 1.02 24.70 16.50
CA ALA A 257 1.86 24.50 15.31
C ALA A 257 3.17 25.28 15.41
N THR A 258 4.25 24.78 14.80
CA THR A 258 5.57 25.44 14.82
C THR A 258 5.59 26.79 14.11
N SER A 259 4.68 27.03 13.17
CA SER A 259 4.62 28.25 12.36
C SER A 259 3.24 28.90 12.42
N ARG A 260 3.23 30.24 12.31
CA ARG A 260 1.99 31.03 12.14
C ARG A 260 1.28 30.72 10.83
N ILE A 261 2.04 30.38 9.80
CA ILE A 261 1.51 29.82 8.55
C ILE A 261 1.51 28.31 8.75
N ILE A 262 0.36 27.77 9.12
CA ILE A 262 0.20 26.40 9.60
C ILE A 262 0.45 25.35 8.51
N CYS A 263 0.64 25.74 7.24
CA CYS A 263 0.75 24.83 6.10
C CYS A 263 2.08 24.06 6.12
N ASN A 264 2.02 22.73 6.19
CA ASN A 264 3.17 21.83 6.41
C ASN A 264 3.96 22.14 7.69
N SER A 265 3.25 22.58 8.74
CA SER A 265 3.85 22.81 10.06
C SER A 265 3.77 21.56 10.91
N ASP A 266 4.77 21.37 11.75
CA ASP A 266 4.74 20.31 12.75
C ASP A 266 3.75 20.68 13.84
N VAL A 267 3.02 19.67 14.30
CA VAL A 267 2.11 19.75 15.44
C VAL A 267 2.95 19.65 16.71
N ILE A 268 2.80 20.64 17.58
CA ILE A 268 3.58 20.79 18.81
C ILE A 268 2.71 20.95 20.03
N LEU A 269 3.30 20.78 21.20
CA LEU A 269 2.73 21.21 22.46
C LEU A 269 3.31 22.57 22.84
N SER A 270 2.44 23.53 23.12
CA SER A 270 2.81 24.87 23.59
C SER A 270 1.97 25.25 24.79
N SER A 271 2.24 26.40 25.41
CA SER A 271 1.36 26.94 26.45
C SER A 271 -0.06 27.13 25.91
N MET A 272 -1.06 26.94 26.76
CA MET A 272 -2.48 27.07 26.40
C MET A 272 -2.81 28.41 25.70
N SER A 273 -2.12 29.50 26.05
CA SER A 273 -2.27 30.80 25.36
C SER A 273 -1.97 30.77 23.85
N ASN A 274 -1.18 29.79 23.40
CA ASN A 274 -0.78 29.58 22.01
C ASN A 274 -1.48 28.35 21.40
N GLY A 275 -2.38 27.70 22.14
CA GLY A 275 -3.14 26.55 21.66
C GLY A 275 -3.97 26.94 20.44
N LEU A 276 -4.05 26.03 19.48
CA LEU A 276 -4.84 26.22 18.27
C LEU A 276 -6.10 25.36 18.33
N PRO A 277 -7.27 25.91 17.99
CA PRO A 277 -8.49 25.13 17.95
C PRO A 277 -8.42 24.08 16.83
N VAL A 278 -9.01 22.92 17.10
CA VAL A 278 -9.18 21.84 16.13
C VAL A 278 -10.65 21.55 15.87
N THR A 279 -10.91 20.95 14.72
CA THR A 279 -12.18 20.33 14.34
C THR A 279 -11.92 18.88 13.96
N PHE A 280 -12.95 18.05 14.07
CA PHE A 280 -12.89 16.63 13.74
C PHE A 280 -13.79 16.33 12.54
N SER A 281 -13.46 15.33 11.75
CA SER A 281 -14.39 14.84 10.74
C SER A 281 -14.23 13.35 10.54
N SER A 282 -15.32 12.67 10.22
CA SER A 282 -15.25 11.28 9.78
C SER A 282 -14.55 11.22 8.40
N PRO A 283 -13.72 10.19 8.15
CA PRO A 283 -13.14 9.98 6.83
C PRO A 283 -14.20 9.83 5.74
N VAL A 284 -13.86 10.17 4.49
CA VAL A 284 -14.77 10.00 3.35
C VAL A 284 -15.34 8.58 3.27
N GLY A 285 -16.67 8.48 3.27
CA GLY A 285 -17.39 7.20 3.11
C GLY A 285 -17.84 6.55 4.41
N GLU A 286 -17.46 7.10 5.56
CA GLU A 286 -17.98 6.70 6.88
C GLU A 286 -19.09 7.70 7.28
N SER A 287 -20.33 7.22 7.46
CA SER A 287 -21.44 8.04 7.95
C SER A 287 -21.49 8.03 9.47
N GLY A 288 -21.28 9.17 10.11
CA GLY A 288 -21.49 9.37 11.55
C GLY A 288 -22.77 10.17 11.84
N ASP A 289 -23.26 10.08 13.07
CA ASP A 289 -24.32 10.91 13.65
C ASP A 289 -23.82 12.33 14.05
N GLY A 290 -22.58 12.67 13.68
CA GLY A 290 -21.90 13.91 14.04
C GLY A 290 -21.20 13.87 15.40
N VAL A 291 -21.39 12.79 16.16
CA VAL A 291 -20.74 12.54 17.46
C VAL A 291 -19.42 11.83 17.23
N ILE A 292 -18.36 12.30 17.90
CA ILE A 292 -17.06 11.63 17.88
C ILE A 292 -17.09 10.49 18.88
N ARG A 293 -16.99 9.27 18.36
CA ARG A 293 -17.01 8.03 19.16
C ARG A 293 -15.61 7.51 19.40
N GLU A 294 -15.41 6.90 20.55
CA GLU A 294 -14.17 6.20 20.90
C GLU A 294 -13.86 5.12 19.87
N ASP A 295 -12.57 4.91 19.61
CA ASP A 295 -12.06 3.91 18.67
C ASP A 295 -12.59 4.04 17.22
N SER A 296 -13.27 5.14 16.88
CA SER A 296 -13.67 5.48 15.52
C SER A 296 -12.55 6.23 14.78
N TYR A 297 -12.42 5.98 13.48
CA TYR A 297 -11.45 6.70 12.66
C TYR A 297 -11.92 8.14 12.43
N LEU A 298 -10.96 9.08 12.51
CA LEU A 298 -11.24 10.50 12.34
C LEU A 298 -10.06 11.21 11.68
N ASN A 299 -10.39 12.27 10.96
CA ASN A 299 -9.47 13.32 10.57
C ASN A 299 -9.42 14.39 11.67
N VAL A 300 -8.24 14.97 11.89
CA VAL A 300 -8.04 16.11 12.78
C VAL A 300 -7.55 17.28 11.96
N ASN A 301 -8.17 18.45 12.13
CA ASN A 301 -7.84 19.65 11.39
C ASN A 301 -7.64 20.82 12.34
N PHE A 302 -6.60 21.63 12.15
CA PHE A 302 -6.62 22.96 12.77
C PHE A 302 -7.72 23.82 12.13
N ASP A 303 -8.52 24.47 12.96
CA ASP A 303 -9.49 25.48 12.52
C ASP A 303 -8.76 26.79 12.18
N ALA A 304 -8.19 26.83 10.97
CA ALA A 304 -7.45 27.97 10.47
C ALA A 304 -7.69 28.17 8.97
N ALA A 305 -7.90 29.43 8.56
CA ALA A 305 -8.31 29.80 7.20
C ALA A 305 -7.18 29.75 6.14
N THR A 306 -5.94 29.42 6.50
CA THR A 306 -4.74 29.97 5.82
C THR A 306 -3.91 29.02 4.95
N CYS A 307 -4.45 27.91 4.42
CA CYS A 307 -3.66 27.04 3.54
C CYS A 307 -4.22 26.81 2.13
N ARG A 308 -5.41 27.34 1.82
CA ARG A 308 -6.03 27.20 0.49
C ARG A 308 -5.18 27.78 -0.64
N MET A 309 -4.46 28.88 -0.41
CA MET A 309 -3.56 29.49 -1.42
C MET A 309 -2.30 28.67 -1.70
N ALA A 310 -1.88 27.82 -0.76
CA ALA A 310 -0.71 26.94 -0.92
C ALA A 310 -1.07 25.55 -1.48
N GLY A 311 -2.36 25.25 -1.68
CA GLY A 311 -2.83 23.92 -2.07
C GLY A 311 -2.64 22.85 -0.99
N VAL A 312 -2.48 23.26 0.27
CA VAL A 312 -2.21 22.40 1.42
C VAL A 312 -3.39 22.48 2.39
N SER A 313 -3.70 21.40 3.11
CA SER A 313 -4.76 21.40 4.13
C SER A 313 -4.20 21.72 5.52
N THR A 314 -5.07 22.08 6.46
CA THR A 314 -4.74 22.11 7.90
C THR A 314 -4.94 20.75 8.57
N MET A 315 -5.26 19.72 7.78
CA MET A 315 -5.47 18.35 8.23
C MET A 315 -4.14 17.75 8.68
N TRP A 316 -4.19 16.97 9.74
CA TRP A 316 -3.02 16.30 10.28
C TRP A 316 -2.65 15.08 9.43
N LYS A 317 -1.35 14.82 9.36
CA LYS A 317 -0.72 13.62 8.81
C LYS A 317 0.49 13.26 9.65
N THR A 318 1.07 12.09 9.44
CA THR A 318 2.40 11.77 9.95
C THR A 318 3.43 11.85 8.83
N GLU A 319 4.59 12.43 9.12
CA GLU A 319 5.67 12.56 8.15
C GLU A 319 7.03 12.35 8.81
N LEU A 320 7.96 11.75 8.08
CA LEU A 320 9.35 11.59 8.53
C LEU A 320 10.05 12.96 8.46
N THR A 321 10.45 13.51 9.59
CA THR A 321 11.17 14.79 9.60
C THR A 321 12.68 14.58 9.69
N PRO A 322 13.49 15.27 8.85
CA PRO A 322 14.95 15.20 8.92
C PRO A 322 15.51 15.69 10.26
N THR A 323 14.78 16.58 10.95
CA THR A 323 15.18 17.21 12.20
C THR A 323 15.09 16.27 13.41
N MET A 324 14.14 15.34 13.42
CA MET A 324 13.94 14.41 14.55
C MET A 324 14.39 12.97 14.30
N ARG A 325 14.81 12.63 13.07
CA ARG A 325 15.09 11.23 12.66
C ARG A 325 13.94 10.28 13.05
N GLY A 326 12.70 10.74 12.88
CA GLY A 326 11.50 10.02 13.30
C GLY A 326 10.24 10.65 12.72
N PHE A 327 9.12 9.93 12.84
CA PHE A 327 7.81 10.41 12.40
C PHE A 327 7.27 11.47 13.35
N VAL A 328 6.64 12.49 12.79
CA VAL A 328 6.04 13.61 13.52
C VAL A 328 4.69 13.86 12.92
N VAL A 329 3.73 14.27 13.75
CA VAL A 329 2.46 14.78 13.24
C VAL A 329 2.71 16.15 12.63
N THR A 330 2.36 16.32 11.37
CA THR A 330 2.45 17.58 10.62
C THR A 330 1.12 17.89 9.96
N THR A 331 0.95 19.10 9.45
CA THR A 331 -0.23 19.46 8.65
C THR A 331 -0.01 19.20 7.16
N GLY A 332 -1.07 19.30 6.38
CA GLY A 332 -1.06 19.00 4.95
C GLY A 332 -1.55 17.59 4.62
N GLY A 333 -2.30 16.97 5.54
CA GLY A 333 -2.97 15.70 5.32
C GLY A 333 -4.01 15.74 4.20
N VAL A 334 -4.34 14.55 3.73
CA VAL A 334 -5.37 14.30 2.72
C VAL A 334 -6.41 13.39 3.34
N ASP A 335 -7.69 13.71 3.12
CA ASP A 335 -8.81 12.95 3.63
C ASP A 335 -8.75 11.50 3.11
N GLY A 336 -9.08 10.55 3.98
CA GLY A 336 -9.03 9.12 3.69
C GLY A 336 -7.61 8.54 3.61
N LEU A 337 -6.55 9.36 3.76
CA LEU A 337 -5.15 8.91 3.83
C LEU A 337 -4.53 9.00 5.22
N ASN A 338 -5.13 9.78 6.12
CA ASN A 338 -4.64 10.01 7.47
C ASN A 338 -5.73 9.61 8.45
N ARG A 339 -5.48 8.60 9.28
CA ARG A 339 -6.47 8.13 10.26
C ARG A 339 -5.93 8.29 11.65
N PHE A 340 -6.70 8.98 12.48
CA PHE A 340 -6.48 9.05 13.90
C PHE A 340 -7.62 8.35 14.63
N LYS A 341 -7.38 7.99 15.88
CA LYS A 341 -8.40 7.51 16.81
C LYS A 341 -8.25 8.22 18.14
N ILE A 342 -9.36 8.34 18.85
CA ILE A 342 -9.39 8.76 20.25
C ILE A 342 -9.84 7.55 21.06
N THR A 343 -9.09 7.20 22.10
CA THR A 343 -9.44 6.11 23.04
C THR A 343 -9.29 6.60 24.46
N LYS A 344 -9.98 5.98 25.42
CA LYS A 344 -9.73 6.25 26.84
C LYS A 344 -8.28 6.01 27.21
N TYR A 345 -7.75 6.87 28.05
CA TYR A 345 -6.45 6.71 28.68
C TYR A 345 -6.60 5.86 29.94
N GLU A 346 -5.78 4.82 30.09
CA GLU A 346 -5.86 3.92 31.25
C GLU A 346 -5.57 4.66 32.55
N GLY A 347 -6.50 4.56 33.53
CA GLY A 347 -6.32 5.11 34.88
C GLY A 347 -6.87 6.51 35.12
N GLY A 348 -7.48 7.18 34.13
CA GLY A 348 -8.09 8.50 34.27
C GLY A 348 -9.58 8.54 33.91
N ASN A 349 -10.40 9.21 34.74
CA ASN A 349 -11.78 9.52 34.38
C ASN A 349 -11.79 10.65 33.33
N ASN A 350 -12.44 10.42 32.18
CA ASN A 350 -12.54 11.38 31.05
C ASN A 350 -11.19 11.88 30.51
N LEU A 351 -10.13 11.08 30.68
CA LEU A 351 -8.85 11.30 30.01
C LEU A 351 -8.78 10.43 28.77
N TYR A 352 -8.27 11.00 27.69
CA TYR A 352 -8.15 10.34 26.41
C TYR A 352 -6.71 10.31 25.94
N GLN A 353 -6.43 9.45 24.97
CA GLN A 353 -5.21 9.49 24.18
C GLN A 353 -5.58 9.54 22.71
N LEU A 354 -4.77 10.27 21.93
CA LEU A 354 -4.82 10.18 20.48
C LEU A 354 -3.87 9.10 20.00
N SER A 355 -4.28 8.37 18.98
CA SER A 355 -3.44 7.40 18.29
C SER A 355 -3.45 7.68 16.79
N TYR A 356 -2.29 7.54 16.16
CA TYR A 356 -2.21 7.48 14.70
C TYR A 356 -2.40 6.04 14.25
N CYS A 357 -3.33 5.84 13.32
CA CYS A 357 -3.62 4.56 12.71
C CYS A 357 -3.12 4.60 11.27
N PRO A 358 -1.98 3.95 10.97
CA PRO A 358 -1.48 3.88 9.61
C PRO A 358 -2.54 3.20 8.75
N ILE A 359 -2.78 3.74 7.56
CA ILE A 359 -3.61 3.05 6.59
C ILE A 359 -2.77 1.91 6.02
N SER A 360 -3.14 0.70 6.39
CA SER A 360 -2.73 -0.46 5.61
C SER A 360 -3.51 -0.44 4.30
N ASP A 361 -2.81 -0.71 3.19
CA ASP A 361 -3.47 -1.10 1.95
C ASP A 361 -4.51 -2.19 2.27
N PRO A 362 -5.73 -2.16 1.70
CA PRO A 362 -6.74 -3.17 1.97
C PRO A 362 -6.29 -4.63 1.74
N MET A 363 -5.20 -4.82 0.99
CA MET A 363 -4.56 -6.12 0.72
C MET A 363 -3.44 -6.51 1.70
N CYS A 364 -3.12 -5.64 2.64
CA CYS A 364 -2.29 -5.99 3.79
C CYS A 364 -3.19 -6.57 4.90
N GLU A 365 -3.00 -7.85 5.24
CA GLU A 365 -3.57 -8.46 6.46
C GLU A 365 -2.95 -7.89 7.75
N CYS A 366 -2.01 -6.95 7.66
CA CYS A 366 -1.59 -6.16 8.80
C CYS A 366 -2.70 -5.19 9.19
N SER A 367 -3.43 -5.52 10.26
CA SER A 367 -4.02 -4.48 11.11
C SER A 367 -2.85 -3.71 11.73
N CYS A 368 -2.35 -2.67 11.05
CA CYS A 368 -1.38 -1.76 11.63
C CYS A 368 -1.97 -1.25 12.95
N ALA A 369 -1.43 -1.72 14.09
CA ALA A 369 -1.93 -1.31 15.39
C ALA A 369 -1.78 0.21 15.47
N CYS A 370 -2.85 0.90 15.86
CA CYS A 370 -2.78 2.33 16.06
C CYS A 370 -1.70 2.61 17.12
N VAL A 371 -0.77 3.50 16.79
CA VAL A 371 0.33 3.88 17.68
C VAL A 371 -0.10 5.11 18.46
N PRO A 372 -0.04 5.12 19.80
CA PRO A 372 -0.36 6.29 20.58
C PRO A 372 0.55 7.48 20.22
N LEU A 373 0.00 8.68 20.33
CA LEU A 373 0.74 9.91 20.15
C LEU A 373 1.26 10.40 21.50
N GLY A 374 2.53 10.79 21.53
CA GLY A 374 3.22 11.31 22.71
C GLY A 374 3.94 12.61 22.43
N ASN A 375 4.42 13.24 23.50
CA ASN A 375 5.31 14.40 23.43
C ASN A 375 6.75 13.95 23.21
N VAL A 376 7.31 14.22 22.03
CA VAL A 376 8.71 13.98 21.70
C VAL A 376 9.37 15.31 21.35
N VAL A 377 10.11 15.89 22.31
CA VAL A 377 10.80 17.19 22.14
C VAL A 377 9.81 18.29 21.69
N ASP A 378 8.74 18.44 22.47
CA ASP A 378 7.63 19.38 22.26
C ASP A 378 6.81 19.13 21.00
N ARG A 379 7.04 18.03 20.29
CA ARG A 379 6.32 17.67 19.05
C ARG A 379 5.45 16.45 19.28
N LEU A 380 4.27 16.46 18.67
CA LEU A 380 3.38 15.33 18.71
C LEU A 380 3.90 14.27 17.74
N ALA A 381 4.17 13.07 18.22
CA ALA A 381 4.76 12.00 17.43
C ALA A 381 4.29 10.62 17.92
N PRO A 382 4.28 9.59 17.05
CA PRO A 382 4.08 8.21 17.47
C PRO A 382 5.07 7.82 18.57
N SER A 383 4.56 7.33 19.70
CA SER A 383 5.32 7.11 20.92
C SER A 383 4.76 5.93 21.71
N THR A 384 5.63 5.20 22.39
CA THR A 384 5.23 4.18 23.38
C THR A 384 4.74 4.80 24.69
N ILE A 385 4.98 6.10 24.89
CA ILE A 385 4.50 6.89 26.03
C ILE A 385 3.38 7.80 25.51
N PRO A 386 2.10 7.41 25.66
CA PRO A 386 0.97 8.24 25.27
C PRO A 386 0.92 9.54 26.06
N PHE A 387 0.49 10.59 25.38
CA PHE A 387 0.21 11.88 26.01
C PHE A 387 -1.28 11.96 26.35
N PRO A 388 -1.66 11.96 27.64
CA PRO A 388 -3.06 12.05 28.05
C PRO A 388 -3.61 13.45 27.77
N VAL A 389 -4.83 13.51 27.23
CA VAL A 389 -5.48 14.75 26.81
C VAL A 389 -6.93 14.85 27.31
N VAL A 390 -7.42 16.08 27.31
CA VAL A 390 -8.83 16.43 27.45
C VAL A 390 -9.24 17.39 26.33
N PHE A 391 -10.54 17.43 26.02
CA PHE A 391 -11.11 18.30 25.00
C PHE A 391 -11.82 19.48 25.64
N GLU A 392 -11.34 20.70 25.37
CA GLU A 392 -11.93 21.93 25.90
C GLU A 392 -12.67 22.68 24.80
N PRO A 393 -13.99 22.86 24.88
CA PRO A 393 -14.74 23.54 23.82
C PRO A 393 -14.34 25.01 23.73
N VAL A 394 -14.19 25.51 22.51
CA VAL A 394 -13.94 26.92 22.25
C VAL A 394 -15.25 27.67 22.45
N ALA A 395 -15.29 28.61 23.40
CA ALA A 395 -16.46 29.46 23.55
C ALA A 395 -16.69 30.28 22.27
N ASP A 396 -17.86 30.12 21.65
CA ASP A 396 -18.29 31.04 20.60
C ASP A 396 -18.45 32.42 21.23
N GLN A 397 -17.60 33.37 20.85
CA GLN A 397 -17.92 34.77 21.07
C GLN A 397 -19.11 35.09 20.17
N SER A 398 -20.32 34.98 20.72
CA SER A 398 -21.50 35.62 20.16
C SER A 398 -21.15 37.09 19.95
N SER A 399 -21.17 37.51 18.67
CA SER A 399 -20.95 38.87 18.19
C SER A 399 -21.72 39.93 18.95
#